data_AF-A0AAD7D6I5-F1
#
_entry.id   AF-A0AAD7D6I5-F1
#
_cell.length_a   1.000
_cell.length_b   1.000
_cell.length_c   1.000
_cell.angle_alpha   90.00
_cell.angle_beta   90.00
_cell.angle_gamma   90.00
#
_symmetry.space_group_name_H-M   'P 1'
#
loop_
_entity.id
_entity.type
_entity.pdbx_description
1 polymer ?
#
loop_
_entity_poly.entity_id
_entity_poly.type
_entity_poly.pdbx_seq_one_letter_code
_entity_poly.pdbx_strand_id
1 'polypeptide(L)'
;MAQPIVKRIINWISDVVEIVFPGIAHQFKQDAKWHEECYGIKPLFGLFWNLCFNAWFHDQRSIHCGPHADKKNQVGICLLLIYILKCGKNFNHSQQMWLVIWEAGVAVLLNQTMRPSRLM
;
A
#
# COMPACT_ATOMS: atom_id res chain seq x y z
N MET A 1 19.91 3.57 16.52
CA MET A 1 18.50 3.35 16.94
C MET A 1 17.75 2.71 15.79
N ALA A 2 17.11 1.55 16.00
CA ALA A 2 16.28 0.95 14.98
C ALA A 2 15.10 1.88 14.68
N GLN A 3 14.98 2.37 13.44
CA GLN A 3 13.80 3.14 13.06
C GLN A 3 12.56 2.24 13.15
N PRO A 4 11.40 2.77 13.60
CA PRO A 4 10.15 2.02 13.63
C PRO A 4 9.88 1.36 12.27
N ILE A 5 9.45 0.09 12.29
CA ILE A 5 9.25 -0.73 11.07
C ILE A 5 8.38 -0.01 10.02
N VAL A 6 7.35 0.71 10.47
CA VAL A 6 6.44 1.49 9.60
C VAL A 6 7.19 2.59 8.87
N LYS A 7 8.09 3.32 9.54
CA LYS A 7 8.89 4.38 8.91
C LYS A 7 9.86 3.81 7.86
N ARG A 8 10.44 2.64 8.14
CA ARG A 8 11.29 1.93 7.15
C ARG A 8 10.49 1.52 5.92
N ILE A 9 9.28 1.01 6.11
CA ILE A 9 8.38 0.65 5.02
C ILE A 9 8.00 1.88 4.20
N ILE A 10 7.61 2.98 4.84
CA ILE A 10 7.26 4.24 4.16
C ILE A 10 8.41 4.74 3.27
N ASN A 11 9.64 4.74 3.82
CA ASN A 11 10.81 5.18 3.06
C ASN A 11 11.06 4.26 1.86
N TRP A 12 11.05 2.93 2.09
CA TRP A 12 11.24 1.96 1.02
C TRP A 12 10.19 2.09 -0.08
N ILE A 13 8.91 2.28 0.28
CA ILE A 13 7.83 2.51 -0.68
C ILE A 13 8.08 3.79 -1.49
N SER A 14 8.52 4.87 -0.83
CA SER A 14 8.87 6.12 -1.50
C SER A 14 10.01 5.90 -2.51
N ASP A 15 11.06 5.20 -2.11
CA ASP A 15 12.20 4.85 -2.98
C ASP A 15 11.74 4.03 -4.21
N VAL A 16 10.84 3.06 -4.01
CA VAL A 16 10.26 2.28 -5.12
C VAL A 16 9.54 3.18 -6.12
N VAL A 17 8.76 4.15 -5.69
CA VAL A 17 8.10 5.10 -6.60
C VAL A 17 9.11 5.97 -7.34
N GLU A 18 10.14 6.46 -6.64
CA GLU A 18 11.20 7.26 -7.27
C GLU A 18 11.96 6.49 -8.36
N ILE A 19 12.24 5.21 -8.12
CA ILE A 19 12.99 4.36 -9.05
C ILE A 19 12.12 3.89 -10.21
N VAL A 20 10.90 3.39 -9.93
CA VAL A 20 10.05 2.72 -10.93
C VAL A 20 9.20 3.73 -11.71
N PHE A 21 8.79 4.83 -11.07
CA PHE A 21 7.89 5.84 -11.64
C PHE A 21 8.43 7.27 -11.44
N PRO A 22 9.62 7.60 -11.95
CA PRO A 22 10.30 8.87 -11.66
C PRO A 22 9.48 10.10 -12.04
N GLY A 23 8.71 10.04 -13.14
CA GLY A 23 7.81 11.14 -13.54
C GLY A 23 6.69 11.40 -12.52
N ILE A 24 6.14 10.33 -11.93
CA ILE A 24 5.09 10.45 -10.91
C ILE A 24 5.69 10.92 -9.58
N ALA A 25 6.86 10.40 -9.20
CA ALA A 25 7.59 10.91 -8.04
C ALA A 25 7.91 12.40 -8.19
N HIS A 26 8.28 12.85 -9.39
CA HIS A 26 8.51 14.26 -9.68
C HIS A 26 7.23 15.09 -9.47
N GLN A 27 6.10 14.62 -10.01
CA GLN A 27 4.81 15.28 -9.80
C GLN A 27 4.44 15.37 -8.32
N PHE A 28 4.59 14.28 -7.56
CA PHE A 28 4.34 14.29 -6.11
C PHE A 28 5.18 15.31 -5.37
N LYS A 29 6.46 15.47 -5.74
CA LYS A 29 7.35 16.49 -5.17
C LYS A 29 6.94 17.91 -5.56
N GLN A 30 6.51 18.13 -6.81
CA GLN A 30 6.00 19.43 -7.24
C GLN A 30 4.72 19.80 -6.48
N ASP A 31 3.78 18.87 -6.35
CA ASP A 31 2.54 19.07 -5.63
C ASP A 31 2.80 19.34 -4.14
N ALA A 32 3.73 18.59 -3.53
CA ALA A 32 4.17 18.80 -2.15
C ALA A 32 4.77 20.20 -1.96
N LYS A 33 5.62 20.64 -2.88
CA LYS A 33 6.21 21.98 -2.85
C LYS A 33 5.14 23.07 -2.97
N TRP A 34 4.20 22.93 -3.90
CA TRP A 34 3.10 23.89 -4.06
C TRP A 34 2.23 23.96 -2.80
N HIS A 35 1.89 22.82 -2.18
CA HIS A 35 1.12 22.82 -0.93
C HIS A 35 1.90 23.42 0.24
N GLU A 36 3.22 23.23 0.31
CA GLU A 36 4.08 23.89 1.30
C GLU A 36 4.08 25.41 1.10
N GLU A 37 4.22 25.88 -0.14
CA GLU A 37 4.24 27.31 -0.47
C GLU A 37 2.89 27.99 -0.23
N CYS A 38 1.78 27.33 -0.57
CA CYS A 38 0.44 27.91 -0.45
C CYS A 38 -0.16 27.77 0.95
N TYR A 39 0.14 26.69 1.66
CA TYR A 39 -0.56 26.33 2.90
C TYR A 39 0.36 25.93 4.06
N GLY A 40 1.68 25.84 3.85
CA GLY A 40 2.64 25.45 4.88
C GLY A 40 2.55 23.99 5.32
N ILE A 41 1.92 23.13 4.51
CA ILE A 41 1.73 21.70 4.82
C ILE A 41 2.65 20.82 3.98
N LYS A 42 2.98 19.64 4.50
CA LYS A 42 3.85 18.65 3.86
C LYS A 42 3.24 17.25 3.92
N PRO A 43 3.60 16.36 2.98
CA PRO A 43 3.28 14.95 3.09
C PRO A 43 3.82 14.38 4.41
N LEU A 44 3.00 13.57 5.10
CA LEU A 44 3.37 12.97 6.40
C LEU A 44 4.04 11.61 6.26
N PHE A 45 3.93 10.97 5.09
CA PHE A 45 4.34 9.59 4.86
C PHE A 45 5.27 9.49 3.63
N GLY A 46 6.42 10.17 3.69
CA GLY A 46 7.37 10.20 2.58
C GLY A 46 6.82 11.02 1.42
N LEU A 47 6.57 10.40 0.26
CA LEU A 47 5.92 11.06 -0.87
C LEU A 47 4.39 11.19 -0.73
N PHE A 48 3.79 10.54 0.28
CA PHE A 48 2.34 10.39 0.37
C PHE A 48 1.72 11.24 1.48
N TRP A 49 0.51 11.74 1.22
CA TRP A 49 -0.29 12.51 2.16
C TRP A 49 -1.12 11.63 3.11
N ASN A 50 -1.52 10.45 2.65
CA ASN A 50 -2.37 9.51 3.40
C ASN A 50 -1.69 8.15 3.54
N LEU A 51 -1.90 7.52 4.69
CA LEU A 51 -1.50 6.16 4.98
C LEU A 51 -2.70 5.43 5.59
N CYS A 52 -3.20 4.41 4.89
CA CYS A 52 -4.34 3.62 5.32
C CYS A 52 -3.89 2.22 5.75
N PHE A 53 -4.34 1.78 6.92
CA PHE A 53 -4.15 0.42 7.39
C PHE A 53 -5.47 -0.32 7.38
N ASN A 54 -5.57 -1.33 6.52
CA ASN A 54 -6.65 -2.29 6.52
C ASN A 54 -6.10 -3.62 7.03
N ALA A 55 -6.60 -4.08 8.18
CA ALA A 55 -6.17 -5.31 8.79
C ALA A 55 -7.36 -6.26 8.96
N TRP A 56 -7.07 -7.55 8.83
CA TRP A 56 -8.01 -8.61 9.16
C TRP A 56 -7.75 -9.07 10.59
N PHE A 57 -8.67 -8.76 11.50
CA PHE A 57 -8.55 -9.10 12.92
C PHE A 57 -9.23 -10.44 13.25
N HIS A 58 -8.93 -10.98 14.44
CA HIS A 58 -9.58 -12.18 14.96
C HIS A 58 -11.12 -11.98 14.96
N ASP A 59 -11.85 -13.00 14.54
CA ASP A 59 -13.32 -13.03 14.40
C ASP A 59 -13.95 -12.20 13.27
N GLN A 60 -13.15 -11.48 12.46
CA GLN A 60 -13.67 -10.89 11.23
C GLN A 60 -13.80 -11.94 10.13
N ARG A 61 -14.83 -11.84 9.28
CA ARG A 61 -14.98 -12.70 8.09
C ARG A 61 -14.26 -12.15 6.86
N SER A 62 -14.09 -10.83 6.79
CA SER A 62 -13.47 -10.15 5.66
C SER A 62 -12.95 -8.78 6.07
N ILE A 63 -12.00 -8.24 5.32
CA ILE A 63 -11.70 -6.81 5.33
C ILE A 63 -12.87 -6.11 4.62
N HIS A 64 -13.71 -5.42 5.38
CA HIS A 64 -14.93 -4.79 4.86
C HIS A 64 -14.59 -3.50 4.11
N CYS A 65 -14.26 -3.61 2.82
CA CYS A 65 -14.31 -2.47 1.93
C CYS A 65 -15.27 -2.77 0.79
N GLY A 66 -16.33 -1.98 0.70
CA GLY A 66 -17.25 -2.07 -0.44
C GLY A 66 -16.58 -1.64 -1.75
N PRO A 67 -17.21 -1.93 -2.89
CA PRO A 67 -16.84 -1.38 -4.19
C PRO A 67 -16.76 0.16 -4.09
N HIS A 68 -15.59 0.75 -4.28
CA HIS A 68 -15.48 2.21 -4.31
C HIS A 68 -14.26 2.67 -5.09
N ALA A 69 -14.34 3.90 -5.61
CA ALA A 69 -13.18 4.66 -6.03
C ALA A 69 -12.70 5.53 -4.86
N ASP A 70 -11.40 5.63 -4.64
CA ASP A 70 -10.84 6.61 -3.71
C ASP A 70 -10.96 8.01 -4.33
N LYS A 71 -12.10 8.65 -4.08
CA LYS A 71 -12.44 9.96 -4.65
C LYS A 71 -11.46 11.07 -4.26
N LYS A 72 -10.64 10.86 -3.24
CA LYS A 72 -9.62 11.83 -2.77
C LYS A 72 -8.26 11.61 -3.42
N ASN A 73 -8.07 10.52 -4.16
CA ASN A 73 -6.83 10.20 -4.86
C ASN A 73 -6.97 10.50 -6.36
N GLN A 74 -7.25 11.77 -6.69
CA GLN A 74 -7.71 12.17 -8.02
C GLN A 74 -6.66 12.01 -9.13
N VAL A 75 -5.35 12.02 -8.81
CA VAL A 75 -4.25 11.93 -9.79
C VAL A 75 -2.99 11.28 -9.18
N GLY A 76 -3.11 10.12 -8.54
CA GLY A 76 -1.98 9.51 -7.82
C GLY A 76 -1.84 7.99 -7.97
N ILE A 77 -0.61 7.49 -7.82
CA ILE A 77 -0.36 6.08 -7.54
C ILE A 77 -0.81 5.78 -6.11
N CYS A 78 -1.74 4.83 -5.96
CA CYS A 78 -1.97 4.16 -4.69
C CYS A 78 -1.08 2.92 -4.61
N LEU A 79 -0.29 2.81 -3.55
CA LEU A 79 0.61 1.69 -3.36
C LEU A 79 0.09 0.81 -2.22
N LEU A 80 -0.28 -0.43 -2.57
CA LEU A 80 -0.84 -1.40 -1.64
C LEU A 80 0.23 -2.37 -1.19
N LEU A 81 0.55 -2.36 0.11
CA LEU A 81 1.41 -3.36 0.73
C LEU A 81 0.57 -4.36 1.51
N ILE A 82 0.66 -5.63 1.14
CA ILE A 82 -0.09 -6.71 1.78
C ILE A 82 0.90 -7.64 2.47
N TYR A 83 0.71 -7.82 3.78
CA TYR A 83 1.56 -8.66 4.61
C TYR A 83 0.74 -9.49 5.60
N ILE A 84 1.24 -10.68 5.90
CA ILE A 84 0.65 -11.59 6.87
C ILE A 84 1.56 -11.61 8.09
N LEU A 85 1.04 -11.17 9.24
CA LEU A 85 1.72 -11.39 10.51
C LEU A 85 1.54 -12.87 10.87
N LYS A 86 2.63 -13.61 11.09
CA LYS A 86 2.57 -15.02 11.50
C LYS A 86 1.97 -15.11 12.91
N CYS A 87 0.66 -15.17 13.00
CA CYS A 87 -0.09 -15.48 14.22
C CYS A 87 -1.10 -16.58 13.92
N GLY A 88 -0.61 -17.83 13.89
CA GLY A 88 -1.41 -19.04 14.08
C GLY A 88 -2.39 -19.45 12.98
N LYS A 89 -2.67 -18.63 11.96
CA LYS A 89 -3.50 -19.00 10.81
C LYS A 89 -2.65 -19.10 9.55
N ASN A 90 -2.63 -20.28 8.95
CA ASN A 90 -2.09 -20.46 7.60
C ASN A 90 -2.97 -19.68 6.64
N PHE A 91 -2.43 -18.65 6.01
CA PHE A 91 -3.10 -17.97 4.92
C PHE A 91 -3.31 -18.98 3.79
N ASN A 92 -4.56 -19.33 3.52
CA ASN A 92 -4.86 -20.31 2.49
C ASN A 92 -4.70 -19.66 1.12
N HIS A 93 -3.57 -19.91 0.47
CA HIS A 93 -3.25 -19.40 -0.86
C HIS A 93 -4.26 -19.83 -1.95
N SER A 94 -5.06 -20.88 -1.70
CA SER A 94 -6.13 -21.31 -2.61
C SER A 94 -7.48 -20.61 -2.34
N GLN A 95 -7.58 -19.81 -1.27
CA GLN A 95 -8.80 -19.10 -0.86
C GLN A 95 -8.54 -17.59 -0.73
N GLN A 96 -8.21 -16.99 -1.89
CA GLN A 96 -8.80 -15.75 -2.38
C GLN A 96 -8.66 -14.47 -1.54
N MET A 97 -7.57 -13.72 -1.77
CA MET A 97 -7.60 -12.25 -1.69
C MET A 97 -7.44 -11.70 -3.11
N TRP A 98 -8.44 -10.96 -3.58
CA TRP A 98 -8.44 -10.32 -4.90
C TRP A 98 -8.51 -8.81 -4.73
N LEU A 99 -7.67 -8.08 -5.46
CA LEU A 99 -7.91 -6.69 -5.75
C LEU A 99 -8.66 -6.62 -7.07
N VAL A 100 -9.94 -6.27 -7.01
CA VAL A 100 -10.79 -6.17 -8.20
C VAL A 100 -10.86 -4.72 -8.64
N ILE A 101 -10.38 -4.44 -9.85
CA ILE A 101 -10.52 -3.16 -10.54
C ILE A 101 -11.69 -3.31 -11.49
N TRP A 102 -12.90 -3.03 -10.99
CA TRP A 102 -14.16 -3.32 -11.68
C TRP A 102 -14.25 -2.71 -13.07
N GLU A 103 -13.96 -1.41 -13.20
CA GLU A 103 -14.04 -0.67 -14.46
C GLU A 103 -13.05 -1.18 -15.52
N ALA A 104 -11.94 -1.78 -15.08
CA ALA A 104 -10.96 -2.37 -15.98
C ALA A 104 -11.25 -3.86 -16.28
N GLY A 105 -12.25 -4.47 -15.62
CA GLY A 105 -12.50 -5.91 -15.69
C GLY A 105 -11.34 -6.78 -15.18
N VAL A 106 -10.44 -6.22 -14.35
CA VAL A 106 -9.22 -6.90 -13.87
C VAL A 106 -9.41 -7.34 -12.42
N ALA A 107 -9.09 -8.61 -12.14
CA ALA A 107 -8.94 -9.13 -10.79
C ALA A 107 -7.49 -9.56 -10.57
N VAL A 108 -6.79 -8.91 -9.64
CA VAL A 108 -5.41 -9.24 -9.26
C VAL A 108 -5.44 -10.16 -8.06
N LEU A 109 -4.89 -11.36 -8.21
CA LEU A 109 -4.69 -12.28 -7.08
C LEU A 109 -3.56 -11.76 -6.21
N LEU A 110 -3.87 -11.50 -4.94
CA LEU A 110 -2.93 -10.99 -3.95
C LEU A 110 -2.41 -12.18 -3.13
N ASN A 111 -1.47 -12.95 -3.70
CA ASN A 111 -0.82 -14.04 -2.98
C ASN A 111 0.57 -13.62 -2.50
N GLN A 112 0.91 -13.93 -1.24
CA GLN A 112 2.30 -14.05 -0.86
C GLN A 112 2.71 -15.48 -1.20
N THR A 113 3.58 -15.68 -2.19
CA THR A 113 4.23 -16.98 -2.36
C THR A 113 5.19 -17.14 -1.18
N MET A 114 4.75 -17.83 -0.11
CA MET A 114 5.71 -18.49 0.74
C MET A 114 6.40 -19.52 -0.14
N ARG A 115 7.61 -19.21 -0.63
CA ARG A 115 8.49 -20.28 -1.08
C ARG A 115 8.62 -21.21 0.13
N PRO A 116 8.26 -22.50 0.01
CA PRO A 116 8.62 -23.43 1.06
C PRO A 116 10.13 -23.30 1.21
N SER A 117 10.58 -22.92 2.40
CA SER A 117 11.97 -23.11 2.77
C SER A 117 12.22 -24.60 2.63
N ARG A 118 12.76 -25.01 1.46
CA ARG A 118 13.57 -26.21 1.38
C ARG A 118 14.71 -25.95 2.34
N LEU A 119 14.69 -26.65 3.47
CA LEU A 119 15.77 -26.98 4.39
C LEU A 119 15.04 -27.83 5.45
N MET A 120 14.95 -29.13 5.18
CA MET A 120 15.80 -30.17 5.80
C MET A 120 15.52 -30.30 7.29
#